data_AF-A0A937R0K6-F1
#
_entry.id   AF-A0A937R0K6-F1
#
_cell.length_a   1.000
_cell.length_b   1.000
_cell.length_c   1.000
_cell.angle_alpha   90.00
_cell.angle_beta   90.00
_cell.angle_gamma   90.00
#
_symmetry.space_group_name_H-M   'P 1'
#
loop_
_entity.id
_entity.type
_entity.pdbx_description
1 polymer ?
#
loop_
_entity_poly.entity_id
_entity_poly.type
_entity_poly.pdbx_seq_one_letter_code
_entity_poly.pdbx_strand_id
1 'polypeptide(L)'
;MTNLKLASLNGEHHQGTVVTVDGVRVGEDFVVIAGPCSVENEEQLMKTARKVKEAGGNMLRGGAFKPRTSPYDFQGLGLKGLKILEKAKKETGLPVVTEVTDPRDVSWVCEYADVLQIGTRNMQNYTLL
;
A
#
# COMPACT_ATOMS: atom_id res chain seq x y z
N MET A 1 24.65 9.92 -7.10
CA MET A 1 24.31 8.52 -6.81
C MET A 1 24.98 7.63 -7.84
N THR A 2 26.16 7.08 -7.54
CA THR A 2 27.00 6.32 -8.49
C THR A 2 27.16 4.83 -8.11
N ASN A 3 26.54 4.38 -7.02
CA ASN A 3 26.71 3.03 -6.46
C ASN A 3 25.43 2.15 -6.52
N LEU A 4 24.45 2.47 -7.38
CA LEU A 4 23.24 1.66 -7.54
C LEU A 4 23.37 0.81 -8.81
N LYS A 5 23.66 -0.49 -8.67
CA LYS A 5 23.80 -1.39 -9.82
C LYS A 5 22.44 -1.92 -10.30
N LEU A 6 21.71 -2.60 -9.42
CA LEU A 6 20.46 -3.30 -9.76
C LEU A 6 19.27 -2.38 -10.07
N ALA A 7 19.24 -1.20 -9.45
CA ALA A 7 18.18 -0.20 -9.68
C ALA A 7 18.50 0.79 -10.81
N SER A 8 19.67 0.67 -11.47
CA SER A 8 20.05 1.58 -12.55
C SER A 8 19.41 1.18 -13.88
N LEU A 9 18.98 2.17 -14.66
CA LEU A 9 18.53 1.99 -16.05
C LEU A 9 19.67 1.53 -16.98
N ASN A 10 20.92 1.81 -16.60
CA ASN A 10 22.11 1.54 -17.41
C ASN A 10 22.76 0.18 -17.09
N GLY A 11 22.13 -0.63 -16.22
CA GLY A 11 22.57 -1.99 -15.91
C GLY A 11 22.14 -3.02 -16.96
N GLU A 12 22.36 -4.31 -16.69
CA GLU A 12 22.03 -5.42 -17.59
C GLU A 12 20.52 -5.58 -17.89
N HIS A 13 19.65 -4.83 -17.20
CA HIS A 13 18.20 -4.79 -17.42
C HIS A 13 17.81 -3.55 -18.23
N HIS A 14 17.94 -3.64 -19.55
CA HIS A 14 17.70 -2.53 -20.49
C HIS A 14 16.23 -2.17 -20.73
N GLN A 15 15.28 -2.82 -20.02
CA GLN A 15 13.85 -2.57 -20.16
C GLN A 15 13.26 -2.15 -18.81
N GLY A 16 12.34 -1.17 -18.83
CA GLY A 16 11.65 -0.73 -17.62
C GLY A 16 10.91 -1.89 -16.95
N THR A 17 11.04 -2.02 -15.64
CA THR A 17 10.34 -3.07 -14.88
C THR A 17 8.85 -2.75 -14.81
N VAL A 18 8.01 -3.68 -15.28
CA VAL A 18 6.57 -3.65 -15.08
C VAL A 18 6.22 -4.47 -13.85
N VAL A 19 5.67 -3.83 -12.81
CA VAL A 19 5.21 -4.50 -11.59
C VAL A 19 3.74 -4.88 -11.77
N THR A 20 3.43 -6.17 -11.67
CA THR A 20 2.05 -6.67 -11.79
C THR A 20 1.47 -6.96 -10.41
N VAL A 21 0.31 -6.37 -10.12
CA VAL A 21 -0.43 -6.54 -8.87
C VAL A 21 -1.87 -6.92 -9.21
N ASP A 22 -2.20 -8.22 -9.08
CA ASP A 22 -3.55 -8.74 -9.37
C ASP A 22 -4.12 -8.23 -10.72
N GLY A 23 -3.30 -8.30 -11.76
CA GLY A 23 -3.62 -7.83 -13.11
C GLY A 23 -3.37 -6.34 -13.40
N VAL A 24 -3.14 -5.50 -12.39
CA VAL A 24 -2.75 -4.09 -12.58
C VAL A 24 -1.27 -3.99 -12.92
N ARG A 25 -0.91 -3.32 -14.03
CA ARG A 25 0.48 -3.22 -14.52
C ARG A 25 1.07 -1.82 -14.31
N VAL A 26 1.87 -1.67 -13.27
CA VAL A 26 2.55 -0.40 -12.93
C VAL A 26 3.86 -0.29 -13.70
N GLY A 27 4.07 0.81 -14.41
CA GLY A 27 5.23 1.04 -15.28
C GLY A 27 4.92 0.94 -16.78
N GLU A 28 3.68 0.59 -17.13
CA GLU A 28 3.18 0.51 -18.51
C GLU A 28 1.83 1.24 -18.64
N ASP A 29 0.86 0.90 -17.79
CA ASP A 29 -0.47 1.51 -17.81
C ASP A 29 -0.54 2.77 -16.91
N PHE A 30 -1.50 3.65 -17.18
CA PHE A 30 -1.83 4.74 -16.26
C PHE A 30 -2.61 4.20 -15.05
N VAL A 31 -1.95 4.16 -13.89
CA VAL A 31 -2.48 3.54 -12.67
C VAL A 31 -2.80 4.58 -11.61
N VAL A 32 -4.03 4.52 -11.07
CA VAL A 32 -4.49 5.36 -9.96
C VAL A 32 -4.70 4.50 -8.71
N ILE A 33 -3.98 4.86 -7.65
CA ILE A 33 -4.14 4.30 -6.30
C ILE A 33 -4.81 5.36 -5.43
N ALA A 34 -6.03 5.09 -4.96
CA ALA A 34 -6.81 6.07 -4.22
C ALA A 34 -7.48 5.46 -2.98
N GLY A 35 -7.85 6.31 -2.01
CA GLY A 35 -8.44 5.89 -0.75
C GLY A 35 -8.03 6.80 0.40
N PRO A 36 -8.52 6.56 1.63
CA PRO A 36 -8.29 7.45 2.75
C PRO A 36 -6.83 7.42 3.23
N CYS A 37 -6.48 8.42 4.04
CA CYS A 37 -5.18 8.45 4.72
C CYS A 37 -5.05 7.31 5.75
N SER A 38 -6.10 7.06 6.52
CA SER A 38 -6.18 6.01 7.55
C SER A 38 -7.51 5.28 7.42
N VAL A 39 -7.56 4.02 7.83
CA VAL A 39 -8.83 3.29 7.99
C VAL A 39 -9.40 3.67 9.35
N GLU A 40 -10.57 4.31 9.36
CA GLU A 40 -11.16 4.84 10.61
C GLU A 40 -12.32 3.95 11.11
N ASN A 41 -13.10 3.39 10.20
CA ASN A 41 -14.13 2.39 10.46
C ASN A 41 -14.55 1.70 9.15
N GLU A 42 -15.38 0.67 9.26
CA GLU A 42 -15.83 -0.13 8.12
C GLU A 42 -16.70 0.68 7.15
N GLU A 43 -17.70 1.40 7.64
CA GLU A 43 -18.59 2.19 6.80
C GLU A 43 -17.83 3.22 5.93
N GLN A 44 -16.91 3.95 6.56
CA GLN A 44 -16.06 4.94 5.91
C GLN A 44 -15.21 4.31 4.79
N LEU A 45 -14.56 3.18 5.07
CA LEU A 45 -13.71 2.53 4.08
C LEU A 45 -14.52 1.92 2.94
N MET A 46 -15.62 1.22 3.23
CA MET A 46 -16.46 0.59 2.21
C MET A 46 -17.07 1.62 1.27
N LYS A 47 -17.59 2.74 1.82
CA LYS A 47 -18.09 3.86 1.01
C LYS A 47 -17.01 4.42 0.09
N THR A 48 -15.79 4.59 0.62
CA THR A 48 -14.66 5.11 -0.15
C THR A 48 -14.23 4.13 -1.25
N ALA A 49 -14.10 2.84 -0.93
CA ALA A 49 -13.68 1.81 -1.87
C ALA A 49 -14.64 1.70 -3.06
N ARG A 50 -15.96 1.71 -2.81
CA ARG A 50 -16.98 1.75 -3.87
C ARG A 50 -16.81 2.96 -4.79
N LYS A 51 -16.61 4.15 -4.20
CA LYS A 51 -16.44 5.39 -4.98
C LYS A 51 -15.15 5.40 -5.79
N VAL A 52 -14.05 4.86 -5.25
CA VAL A 52 -12.79 4.68 -5.99
C VAL A 52 -13.02 3.74 -7.18
N LYS A 53 -13.69 2.61 -6.97
CA LYS A 53 -14.00 1.66 -8.05
C LYS A 53 -14.88 2.27 -9.13
N GLU A 54 -15.96 2.95 -8.72
CA GLU A 54 -16.91 3.64 -9.61
C GLU A 54 -16.22 4.72 -10.46
N ALA A 55 -15.24 5.43 -9.89
CA ALA A 55 -14.45 6.43 -10.59
C ALA A 55 -13.34 5.85 -11.49
N GLY A 56 -13.18 4.52 -11.56
CA GLY A 56 -12.17 3.87 -12.38
C GLY A 56 -10.79 3.74 -11.73
N GLY A 57 -10.68 3.85 -10.40
CA GLY A 57 -9.45 3.59 -9.68
C GLY A 57 -8.99 2.13 -9.83
N ASN A 58 -7.68 1.92 -9.80
CA ASN A 58 -7.08 0.60 -10.06
C ASN A 58 -6.75 -0.15 -8.77
N MET A 59 -6.44 0.56 -7.69
CA MET A 59 -6.11 -0.02 -6.37
C MET A 59 -6.65 0.86 -5.24
N LEU A 60 -6.90 0.25 -4.09
CA LEU A 60 -7.34 0.91 -2.87
C LEU A 60 -6.18 1.10 -1.90
N ARG A 61 -5.92 2.35 -1.48
CA ARG A 61 -5.02 2.62 -0.35
C ARG A 61 -5.77 2.86 0.95
N GLY A 62 -5.15 2.52 2.08
CA GLY A 62 -5.62 2.92 3.41
C GLY A 62 -4.62 2.53 4.50
N GLY A 63 -4.26 3.46 5.39
CA GLY A 63 -3.31 3.17 6.47
C GLY A 63 -3.97 2.48 7.66
N ALA A 64 -3.57 1.24 7.94
CA ALA A 64 -3.98 0.52 9.16
C ALA A 64 -3.10 0.86 10.37
N PHE A 65 -1.81 1.10 10.14
CA PHE A 65 -0.84 1.62 11.10
C PHE A 65 -0.43 3.02 10.67
N LYS A 66 -0.31 3.94 11.63
CA LYS A 66 0.08 5.31 11.36
C LYS A 66 1.32 5.67 12.18
N PRO A 67 2.48 5.92 11.55
CA PRO A 67 3.67 6.39 12.27
C PRO A 67 3.48 7.87 12.61
N ARG A 68 2.84 8.14 13.76
CA ARG A 68 2.54 9.49 14.24
C ARG A 68 3.72 10.10 14.96
N THR A 69 3.86 11.42 14.83
CA THR A 69 4.83 12.19 15.63
C THR A 69 4.38 12.29 17.08
N SER A 70 3.08 12.48 17.32
CA SER A 70 2.49 12.55 18.65
C SER A 70 1.92 11.18 19.04
N PRO A 71 2.20 10.68 20.27
CA PRO A 71 1.61 9.44 20.77
C PRO A 71 0.11 9.56 21.07
N TYR A 72 -0.41 10.78 21.18
CA TYR A 72 -1.83 11.05 21.46
C TYR A 72 -2.71 11.07 20.20
N ASP A 73 -2.09 11.10 19.03
CA ASP A 73 -2.81 11.06 17.76
C ASP A 73 -3.40 9.67 17.52
N PHE A 74 -4.40 9.59 16.66
CA PHE A 74 -4.92 8.31 16.18
C PHE A 74 -3.82 7.49 15.49
N GLN A 75 -3.47 6.35 16.11
CA GLN A 75 -2.38 5.46 15.67
C GLN A 75 -2.80 4.49 14.55
N GLY A 76 -4.07 4.49 14.16
CA GLY A 76 -4.65 3.49 13.25
C GLY A 76 -5.38 2.38 14.00
N LEU A 77 -6.14 1.57 13.25
CA LEU A 77 -6.89 0.43 13.80
C LEU A 77 -6.07 -0.86 13.88
N GLY A 78 -4.82 -0.86 13.40
CA GLY A 78 -3.97 -2.03 13.31
C GLY A 78 -4.63 -3.20 12.57
N LEU A 79 -4.59 -4.40 13.15
CA LEU A 79 -5.20 -5.61 12.56
C LEU A 79 -6.68 -5.45 12.21
N LYS A 80 -7.45 -4.70 13.00
CA LYS A 80 -8.85 -4.42 12.66
C LYS A 80 -8.95 -3.63 11.36
N GLY A 81 -8.06 -2.66 11.15
CA GLY A 81 -7.97 -1.89 9.91
C GLY A 81 -7.62 -2.76 8.70
N LEU A 82 -6.68 -3.70 8.85
CA LEU A 82 -6.33 -4.66 7.79
C LEU A 82 -7.50 -5.57 7.40
N LYS A 83 -8.23 -6.10 8.38
CA LYS A 83 -9.45 -6.91 8.12
C LYS A 83 -10.53 -6.12 7.38
N ILE A 84 -10.67 -4.83 7.66
CA ILE A 84 -11.60 -3.96 6.93
C ILE A 84 -11.11 -3.73 5.49
N LEU A 85 -9.81 -3.53 5.27
CA LEU A 85 -9.23 -3.44 3.92
C LEU A 85 -9.46 -4.72 3.11
N GLU A 86 -9.26 -5.88 3.73
CA GLU A 86 -9.52 -7.17 3.08
C GLU A 86 -11.00 -7.33 2.68
N LYS A 87 -11.94 -6.90 3.54
CA LYS A 87 -13.37 -6.86 3.18
C LYS A 87 -13.62 -5.93 1.98
N ALA A 88 -13.02 -4.73 1.98
CA ALA A 88 -13.15 -3.77 0.88
C ALA A 88 -12.60 -4.33 -0.43
N LYS A 89 -11.45 -5.03 -0.39
CA LYS A 89 -10.90 -5.77 -1.52
C LYS A 89 -11.87 -6.81 -2.04
N LYS A 90 -12.38 -7.69 -1.16
CA LYS A 90 -13.33 -8.75 -1.53
C LYS A 90 -14.59 -8.20 -2.19
N GLU A 91 -15.09 -7.05 -1.74
CA GLU A 91 -16.30 -6.44 -2.29
C GLU A 91 -16.06 -5.74 -3.65
N THR A 92 -14.94 -5.03 -3.80
CA THR A 92 -14.70 -4.15 -4.96
C THR A 92 -13.78 -4.74 -6.03
N GLY A 93 -13.06 -5.81 -5.68
CA GLY A 93 -11.96 -6.37 -6.48
C GLY A 93 -10.78 -5.41 -6.66
N LEU A 94 -10.65 -4.38 -5.80
CA LEU A 94 -9.50 -3.47 -5.82
C LEU A 94 -8.36 -4.07 -4.98
N PRO A 95 -7.15 -4.26 -5.55
CA PRO A 95 -5.97 -4.65 -4.78
C PRO A 95 -5.63 -3.59 -3.74
N VAL A 96 -5.10 -4.02 -2.60
CA VAL A 96 -4.88 -3.17 -1.42
C VAL A 96 -3.42 -2.78 -1.28
N VAL A 97 -3.22 -1.48 -1.07
CA VAL A 97 -1.94 -0.89 -0.68
C VAL A 97 -2.04 -0.36 0.75
N THR A 98 -1.19 -0.86 1.66
CA THR A 98 -1.13 -0.37 3.05
C THR A 98 0.30 -0.27 3.55
N GLU A 99 0.50 0.61 4.53
CA GLU A 99 1.83 0.88 5.08
C GLU A 99 2.20 -0.15 6.15
N VAL A 100 3.43 -0.67 6.05
CA VAL A 100 4.09 -1.44 7.10
C VAL A 100 5.20 -0.60 7.70
N THR A 101 5.29 -0.57 9.04
CA THR A 101 6.23 0.30 9.74
C THR A 101 7.27 -0.47 10.57
N ASP A 102 7.03 -1.76 10.83
CA ASP A 102 7.85 -2.59 11.69
C ASP A 102 8.19 -3.92 10.98
N PRO A 103 9.46 -4.37 10.97
CA PRO A 103 9.86 -5.62 10.35
C PRO A 103 9.11 -6.85 10.89
N ARG A 104 8.73 -6.82 12.17
CA ARG A 104 7.99 -7.90 12.82
C ARG A 104 6.57 -8.02 12.29
N ASP A 105 6.06 -6.96 11.67
CA ASP A 105 4.69 -6.91 11.16
C ASP A 105 4.55 -7.34 9.70
N VAL A 106 5.66 -7.45 8.97
CA VAL A 106 5.67 -7.73 7.54
C VAL A 106 4.90 -9.00 7.20
N SER A 107 5.18 -10.11 7.90
CA SER A 107 4.61 -11.42 7.54
C SER A 107 3.08 -11.43 7.58
N TRP A 108 2.49 -10.82 8.60
CA TRP A 108 1.03 -10.83 8.77
C TRP A 108 0.35 -9.68 8.04
N VAL A 109 1.03 -8.55 7.78
CA VAL A 109 0.48 -7.51 6.89
C VAL A 109 0.36 -8.03 5.45
N CYS A 110 1.29 -8.87 5.00
CA CYS A 110 1.23 -9.54 3.69
C CYS A 110 -0.01 -10.41 3.50
N GLU A 111 -0.65 -10.90 4.58
CA GLU A 111 -1.88 -11.69 4.46
C GLU A 111 -3.08 -10.86 4.00
N TYR A 112 -3.03 -9.53 4.16
CA TYR A 112 -4.15 -8.62 3.88
C TYR A 112 -3.87 -7.63 2.75
N ALA A 113 -2.59 -7.38 2.43
CA ALA A 113 -2.15 -6.37 1.47
C ALA A 113 -1.54 -7.00 0.22
N ASP A 114 -1.83 -6.41 -0.94
CA ASP A 114 -1.21 -6.78 -2.22
C ASP A 114 0.09 -6.03 -2.46
N VAL A 115 0.21 -4.82 -1.89
CA VAL A 115 1.41 -3.99 -1.95
C VAL A 115 1.72 -3.45 -0.56
N LEU A 116 2.95 -3.68 -0.12
CA LEU A 116 3.50 -3.06 1.08
C LEU A 116 4.06 -1.68 0.75
N GLN A 117 3.51 -0.65 1.37
CA GLN A 117 4.04 0.71 1.28
C GLN A 117 5.08 0.91 2.37
N ILE A 118 6.29 1.34 1.99
CA ILE A 118 7.29 1.87 2.93
C ILE A 118 7.13 3.38 2.98
N GLY A 119 6.72 3.91 4.13
CA GLY A 119 6.59 5.36 4.32
C GLY A 119 7.94 6.07 4.27
N THR A 120 7.93 7.37 3.91
CA THR A 120 9.16 8.17 3.76
C THR A 120 10.05 8.16 5.01
N ARG A 121 9.47 8.08 6.21
CA ARG A 121 10.22 8.00 7.48
C ARG A 121 11.03 6.70 7.63
N ASN A 122 10.65 5.65 6.90
CA ASN A 122 11.29 4.34 6.87
C ASN A 122 12.08 4.08 5.57
N MET A 123 12.23 5.09 4.68
CA MET A 123 12.93 4.92 3.39
C MET A 123 14.38 4.42 3.54
N GLN A 124 15.01 4.65 4.70
CA GLN A 124 16.37 4.19 5.02
C GLN A 124 16.40 3.21 6.19
N ASN A 125 15.26 2.62 6.54
CA ASN A 125 15.19 1.58 7.57
C ASN A 125 15.59 0.23 6.96
N TYR A 126 16.90 -0.05 6.91
CA TYR A 126 17.45 -1.27 6.31
C TYR A 126 17.01 -2.57 7.00
N THR A 127 16.50 -2.51 8.22
CA THR A 127 15.94 -3.70 8.88
C THR A 127 14.54 -4.03 8.34
N LEU A 128 13.82 -3.02 7.84
CA LEU A 128 12.49 -3.19 7.26
C LEU A 128 12.53 -3.47 5.75
N LEU A 129 13.55 -2.95 5.04
CA LEU A 129 13.79 -3.18 3.61
C LEU A 129 14.45 -4.54 3.37
#